data_AF-A0A2E0LZB4-F1
#
_entry.id   AF-A0A2E0LZB4-F1
#
_cell.length_a   1.000
_cell.length_b   1.000
_cell.length_c   1.000
_cell.angle_alpha   90.00
_cell.angle_beta   90.00
_cell.angle_gamma   90.00
#
_symmetry.space_group_name_H-M   'P 1'
#
loop_
_entity.id
_entity.type
_entity.pdbx_description
1 polymer ?
#
loop_
_entity_poly.entity_id
_entity_poly.type
_entity_poly.pdbx_seq_one_letter_code
_entity_poly.pdbx_strand_id
1 'polypeptide(L)'
;MSDREEDAQDRWNAAMNAAVAAKSGEVFNDVVFNFGVEIINFPEFPQADFEVLLGLIQDHRLHGMNGSWNLIAVFNYEFDRLNTEQEEQLLKVLHRVHASFSDWHTPFYIAEMIGQRYPDGRGLDAFQRMAKTRNQISRAFIPNGLEILARTAKDPLIKNRAMDQILSMRGDVSDQVKKEVDMAIERLVDRGAMGRA
;
A
#
# COMPACT_ATOMS: atom_id res chain seq x y z
N MET A 1 20.66 -20.86 -0.17
CA MET A 1 21.20 -19.51 -0.25
C MET A 1 22.70 -19.64 -0.45
N SER A 2 23.23 -19.08 -1.53
CA SER A 2 24.68 -19.04 -1.77
C SER A 2 25.30 -17.88 -0.99
N ASP A 3 26.59 -17.97 -0.66
CA ASP A 3 27.31 -16.92 0.09
C ASP A 3 27.16 -15.52 -0.53
N ARG A 4 27.00 -15.42 -1.87
CA ARG A 4 26.77 -14.15 -2.58
C ARG A 4 25.39 -13.55 -2.36
N GLU A 5 24.36 -14.38 -2.14
CA GLU A 5 23.00 -13.91 -1.87
C GLU A 5 22.88 -13.40 -0.43
N GLU A 6 23.56 -14.06 0.51
CA GLU A 6 23.64 -13.63 1.91
C GLU A 6 24.38 -12.29 2.05
N ASP A 7 25.54 -12.15 1.39
CA ASP A 7 26.30 -10.89 1.36
C ASP A 7 25.51 -9.72 0.74
N ALA A 8 24.71 -9.99 -0.29
CA ALA A 8 23.90 -8.98 -0.95
C ALA A 8 22.74 -8.50 -0.07
N GLN A 9 22.05 -9.44 0.59
CA GLN A 9 20.97 -9.14 1.52
C GLN A 9 21.46 -8.28 2.70
N ASP A 10 22.56 -8.68 3.34
CA ASP A 10 23.14 -7.95 4.47
C ASP A 10 23.55 -6.53 4.07
N ARG A 11 24.10 -6.36 2.86
CA ARG A 11 24.44 -5.05 2.30
C ARG A 11 23.20 -4.16 2.16
N TRP A 12 22.11 -4.67 1.60
CA TRP A 12 20.89 -3.87 1.41
C TRP A 12 20.22 -3.51 2.73
N ASN A 13 20.12 -4.48 3.64
CA ASN A 13 19.58 -4.25 4.97
C ASN A 13 20.37 -3.17 5.73
N ALA A 14 21.70 -3.25 5.70
CA ALA A 14 22.57 -2.25 6.30
C ALA A 14 22.41 -0.86 5.66
N ALA A 15 22.35 -0.78 4.32
CA ALA A 15 22.20 0.47 3.60
C ALA A 15 20.85 1.16 3.89
N MET A 16 19.74 0.40 3.88
CA MET A 16 18.42 0.93 4.20
C MET A 16 18.35 1.42 5.65
N ASN A 17 18.87 0.64 6.60
CA ASN A 17 18.91 1.04 8.00
C ASN A 17 19.78 2.28 8.24
N ALA A 18 20.91 2.40 7.54
CA ALA A 18 21.76 3.57 7.61
C ALA A 18 21.04 4.83 7.09
N ALA A 19 20.32 4.70 5.96
CA ALA A 19 19.53 5.80 5.40
C ALA A 19 18.39 6.24 6.35
N VAL A 20 17.70 5.26 6.97
CA VAL A 20 16.67 5.52 7.99
C VAL A 20 17.25 6.20 9.23
N ALA A 21 18.40 5.72 9.73
CA ALA A 21 19.07 6.32 10.88
C ALA A 21 19.55 7.75 10.60
N ALA A 22 20.00 8.03 9.37
CA ALA A 22 20.38 9.36 8.92
C ALA A 22 19.17 10.26 8.60
N LYS A 23 17.94 9.72 8.61
CA LYS A 23 16.70 10.40 8.19
C LYS A 23 16.79 11.00 6.78
N SER A 24 17.58 10.38 5.90
CA SER A 24 17.78 10.86 4.54
C SER A 24 16.81 10.15 3.60
N GLY A 25 15.70 10.82 3.25
CA GLY A 25 14.72 10.29 2.31
C GLY A 25 15.29 10.07 0.91
N GLU A 26 16.16 10.97 0.44
CA GLU A 26 16.85 10.85 -0.86
C GLU A 26 17.70 9.58 -0.93
N VAL A 27 18.61 9.40 0.04
CA VAL A 27 19.46 8.20 0.11
C VAL A 27 18.62 6.94 0.29
N PHE A 28 17.57 7.00 1.12
CA PHE A 28 16.67 5.87 1.29
C PHE A 28 16.01 5.47 -0.02
N ASN A 29 15.51 6.44 -0.80
CA ASN A 29 14.89 6.18 -2.09
C ASN A 29 15.86 5.57 -3.09
N ASP A 30 17.09 6.08 -3.17
CA ASP A 30 18.13 5.53 -4.05
C ASP A 30 18.47 4.09 -3.68
N VAL A 31 18.60 3.79 -2.38
CA VAL A 31 18.87 2.43 -1.90
C VAL A 31 17.71 1.49 -2.24
N VAL A 32 16.47 1.91 -1.97
CA VAL A 32 15.26 1.13 -2.25
C VAL A 32 15.09 0.88 -3.76
N PHE A 33 15.36 1.88 -4.60
CA PHE A 33 15.32 1.74 -6.05
C PHE A 33 16.34 0.70 -6.54
N ASN A 34 17.59 0.80 -6.10
CA ASN A 34 18.63 -0.14 -6.54
C ASN A 34 18.39 -1.56 -6.02
N PHE A 35 17.86 -1.71 -4.81
CA PHE A 35 17.37 -3.00 -4.31
C PHE A 35 16.27 -3.56 -5.23
N GLY A 36 15.31 -2.73 -5.63
CA GLY A 36 14.24 -3.12 -6.57
C GLY A 36 14.79 -3.60 -7.93
N VAL A 37 15.84 -2.97 -8.44
CA VAL A 37 16.51 -3.42 -9.68
C VAL A 37 17.16 -4.79 -9.51
N GLU A 38 17.77 -5.05 -8.35
CA GLU A 38 18.46 -6.32 -8.08
C GLU A 38 17.47 -7.48 -7.89
N ILE A 39 16.39 -7.25 -7.15
CA ILE A 39 15.43 -8.31 -6.79
C ILE A 39 14.66 -8.84 -8.00
N ILE A 40 14.56 -8.09 -9.11
CA ILE A 40 13.93 -8.53 -10.38
C ILE A 40 14.59 -9.81 -10.93
N ASN A 41 15.83 -10.10 -10.56
CA ASN A 41 16.54 -11.29 -11.06
C ASN A 41 16.09 -12.60 -10.41
N PHE A 42 15.23 -12.55 -9.39
CA PHE A 42 14.70 -13.75 -8.73
C PHE A 42 13.29 -14.08 -9.25
N PRO A 43 12.99 -15.36 -9.55
CA PRO A 43 11.67 -15.75 -10.05
C PRO A 43 10.55 -15.57 -9.02
N GLU A 44 10.87 -15.79 -7.75
CA GLU A 44 9.98 -15.57 -6.61
C GLU A 44 10.54 -14.45 -5.73
N PHE A 45 9.72 -13.82 -4.90
CA PHE A 45 10.21 -12.82 -3.95
C PHE A 45 10.92 -13.52 -2.78
N PRO A 46 12.23 -13.30 -2.56
CA PRO A 46 12.97 -14.00 -1.51
C PRO A 46 12.40 -13.70 -0.12
N GLN A 47 12.15 -14.76 0.67
CA GLN A 47 11.53 -14.64 2.00
C GLN A 47 12.34 -13.75 2.95
N ALA A 48 13.66 -13.87 2.91
CA ALA A 48 14.55 -13.14 3.80
C ALA A 48 14.51 -11.63 3.50
N ASP A 49 14.49 -11.25 2.21
CA ASP A 49 14.28 -9.86 1.79
C ASP A 49 12.89 -9.35 2.17
N PHE A 50 11.86 -10.19 1.97
CA PHE A 50 10.48 -9.85 2.35
C PHE A 50 10.39 -9.46 3.83
N GLU A 51 10.99 -10.26 4.72
CA GLU A 51 11.00 -10.01 6.16
C GLU A 51 11.72 -8.71 6.53
N VAL A 52 12.86 -8.41 5.89
CA VAL A 52 13.61 -7.17 6.12
C VAL A 52 12.77 -5.95 5.72
N LEU A 53 12.22 -5.94 4.51
CA LEU A 53 11.41 -4.83 4.02
C LEU A 53 10.13 -4.66 4.84
N LEU A 54 9.48 -5.77 5.20
CA LEU A 54 8.28 -5.75 6.04
C LEU A 54 8.60 -5.20 7.44
N GLY A 55 9.77 -5.53 7.99
CA GLY A 55 10.29 -4.95 9.23
C GLY A 55 10.48 -3.43 9.13
N LEU A 56 11.07 -2.96 8.03
CA LEU A 56 11.26 -1.52 7.78
C LEU A 56 9.94 -0.75 7.68
N ILE A 57 8.91 -1.29 7.01
CA ILE A 57 7.57 -0.67 6.96
C ILE A 57 6.98 -0.49 8.36
N GLN A 58 7.30 -1.37 9.30
CA GLN A 58 6.79 -1.30 10.67
C GLN A 58 7.59 -0.36 11.56
N ASP A 59 8.76 0.10 11.12
CA ASP A 59 9.64 0.94 11.90
C ASP A 59 9.14 2.38 11.97
N HIS A 60 8.84 2.83 13.19
CA HIS A 60 8.45 4.21 13.49
C HIS A 60 9.44 5.27 12.98
N ARG A 61 10.72 4.93 12.83
CA ARG A 61 11.73 5.83 12.25
C ARG A 61 11.40 6.16 10.79
N LEU A 62 10.91 5.18 10.03
CA LEU A 62 10.50 5.35 8.64
C LEU A 62 9.19 6.13 8.52
N HIS A 63 8.28 6.01 9.49
CA HIS A 63 6.96 6.67 9.45
C HIS A 63 7.06 8.21 9.41
N GLY A 64 8.15 8.77 9.92
CA GLY A 64 8.43 10.21 9.89
C GLY A 64 9.24 10.69 8.68
N MET A 65 9.62 9.79 7.76
CA MET A 65 10.47 10.13 6.62
C MET A 65 9.65 10.46 5.37
N ASN A 66 10.08 11.48 4.63
CA ASN A 66 9.58 11.71 3.28
C ASN A 66 10.14 10.62 2.34
N GLY A 67 9.31 10.14 1.41
CA GLY A 67 9.72 9.13 0.44
C GLY A 67 9.45 7.68 0.87
N SER A 68 8.92 7.45 2.08
CA SER A 68 8.58 6.11 2.59
C SER A 68 7.63 5.32 1.70
N TRP A 69 6.85 6.01 0.85
CA TRP A 69 6.01 5.38 -0.17
C TRP A 69 6.81 4.55 -1.20
N ASN A 70 8.08 4.84 -1.46
CA ASN A 70 8.90 4.06 -2.38
C ASN A 70 9.07 2.60 -1.93
N LEU A 71 9.13 2.37 -0.62
CA LEU A 71 9.17 1.01 -0.08
C LEU A 71 7.85 0.27 -0.34
N ILE A 72 6.71 0.97 -0.24
CA ILE A 72 5.40 0.41 -0.61
C ILE A 72 5.35 0.09 -2.11
N ALA A 73 5.93 0.96 -2.94
CA ALA A 73 5.99 0.77 -4.38
C ALA A 73 6.74 -0.51 -4.77
N VAL A 74 7.84 -0.86 -4.10
CA VAL A 74 8.56 -2.14 -4.32
C VAL A 74 7.61 -3.33 -4.18
N PHE A 75 6.86 -3.40 -3.07
CA PHE A 75 5.90 -4.48 -2.89
C PHE A 75 4.78 -4.46 -3.93
N ASN A 76 4.34 -3.28 -4.38
CA ASN A 76 3.32 -3.20 -5.42
C ASN A 76 3.85 -3.69 -6.77
N TYR A 77 5.09 -3.38 -7.14
CA TYR A 77 5.67 -3.85 -8.40
C TYR A 77 5.93 -5.35 -8.39
N GLU A 78 6.43 -5.87 -7.27
CA GLU A 78 6.81 -7.27 -7.13
C GLU A 78 5.68 -8.17 -6.61
N PHE A 79 4.45 -7.63 -6.49
CA PHE A 79 3.32 -8.34 -5.86
C PHE A 79 3.06 -9.71 -6.47
N ASP A 80 3.14 -9.83 -7.79
CA ASP A 80 2.82 -11.07 -8.53
C ASP A 80 3.86 -12.19 -8.30
N ARG A 81 4.97 -11.87 -7.61
CA ARG A 81 6.00 -12.82 -7.17
C ARG A 81 5.90 -13.19 -5.69
N LEU A 82 4.99 -12.56 -4.94
CA LEU A 82 4.73 -12.93 -3.56
C LEU A 82 3.97 -14.26 -3.52
N ASN A 83 4.29 -15.10 -2.55
CA ASN A 83 3.45 -16.25 -2.24
C ASN A 83 2.25 -15.83 -1.37
N THR A 84 1.26 -16.70 -1.23
CA THR A 84 0.04 -16.44 -0.46
C THR A 84 0.30 -16.00 0.98
N GLU A 85 1.31 -16.57 1.64
CA GLU A 85 1.64 -16.21 3.01
C GLU A 85 2.21 -14.79 3.09
N GLN A 86 3.12 -14.44 2.18
CA GLN A 86 3.69 -13.10 2.06
C GLN A 86 2.59 -12.07 1.76
N GLU A 87 1.67 -12.37 0.83
CA GLU A 87 0.53 -11.49 0.53
C GLU A 87 -0.31 -11.19 1.79
N GLU A 88 -0.62 -12.22 2.58
CA GLU A 88 -1.41 -12.06 3.81
C GLU A 88 -0.67 -11.27 4.88
N GLN A 89 0.63 -11.54 5.06
CA GLN A 89 1.47 -10.81 6.01
C GLN A 89 1.58 -9.33 5.62
N LEU A 90 1.79 -9.05 4.33
CA LEU A 90 1.85 -7.70 3.81
C LEU A 90 0.55 -6.93 4.07
N LEU A 91 -0.61 -7.51 3.72
CA LEU A 91 -1.90 -6.86 3.95
C LEU A 91 -2.12 -6.52 5.43
N LYS A 92 -1.79 -7.45 6.34
CA LYS A 92 -1.90 -7.24 7.79
C LYS A 92 -1.05 -6.06 8.25
N VAL A 93 0.18 -5.94 7.73
CA VAL A 93 1.09 -4.85 8.06
C VAL A 93 0.59 -3.52 7.50
N LEU A 94 0.28 -3.46 6.19
CA LEU A 94 -0.21 -2.24 5.53
C LEU A 94 -1.43 -1.65 6.25
N HIS A 95 -2.42 -2.50 6.55
CA HIS A 95 -3.60 -2.12 7.33
C HIS A 95 -3.25 -1.58 8.73
N ARG A 96 -2.19 -2.05 9.37
CA ARG A 96 -1.82 -1.59 10.73
C ARG A 96 -1.06 -0.26 10.68
N VAL A 97 -0.21 -0.06 9.69
CA VAL A 97 0.72 1.08 9.67
C VAL A 97 0.22 2.29 8.86
N HIS A 98 -0.83 2.14 8.04
CA HIS A 98 -1.30 3.20 7.13
C HIS A 98 -1.55 4.56 7.79
N ALA A 99 -1.94 4.58 9.06
CA ALA A 99 -2.24 5.80 9.80
C ALA A 99 -1.05 6.39 10.56
N SER A 100 0.09 5.68 10.60
CA SER A 100 1.29 6.07 11.33
C SER A 100 2.20 6.99 10.53
N PHE A 101 2.13 6.96 9.20
CA PHE A 101 2.95 7.80 8.33
C PHE A 101 2.55 9.27 8.42
N SER A 102 3.56 10.14 8.49
CA SER A 102 3.36 11.59 8.55
C SER A 102 3.16 12.24 7.19
N ASP A 103 3.66 11.62 6.11
CA ASP A 103 3.46 12.10 4.76
C ASP A 103 2.12 11.62 4.20
N TRP A 104 1.58 12.35 3.23
CA TRP A 104 0.31 12.00 2.61
C TRP A 104 0.45 10.96 1.49
N HIS A 105 1.64 10.80 0.90
CA HIS A 105 1.84 9.92 -0.24
C HIS A 105 1.79 8.46 0.19
N THR A 106 2.38 8.10 1.33
CA THR A 106 2.37 6.71 1.81
C THR A 106 0.95 6.17 2.06
N PRO A 107 0.05 6.82 2.84
CA PRO A 107 -1.31 6.32 2.99
C PRO A 107 -2.09 6.28 1.68
N PHE A 108 -1.83 7.21 0.75
CA PHE A 108 -2.38 7.16 -0.60
C PHE A 108 -1.95 5.89 -1.35
N TYR A 109 -0.63 5.63 -1.43
CA TYR A 109 -0.07 4.44 -2.09
C TYR A 109 -0.53 3.14 -1.44
N ILE A 110 -0.65 3.10 -0.11
CA ILE A 110 -1.19 1.93 0.60
C ILE A 110 -2.64 1.67 0.17
N ALA A 111 -3.47 2.71 0.10
CA ALA A 111 -4.85 2.57 -0.33
C ALA A 111 -4.95 2.11 -1.79
N GLU A 112 -4.13 2.65 -2.70
CA GLU A 112 -4.08 2.18 -4.09
C GLU A 112 -3.66 0.73 -4.18
N MET A 113 -2.56 0.36 -3.54
CA MET A 113 -2.03 -1.00 -3.55
C MET A 113 -3.08 -2.01 -3.04
N ILE A 114 -3.75 -1.71 -1.93
CA ILE A 114 -4.78 -2.61 -1.38
C ILE A 114 -5.91 -2.80 -2.39
N GLY A 115 -6.40 -1.71 -3.00
CA GLY A 115 -7.48 -1.79 -3.99
C GLY A 115 -7.09 -2.52 -5.28
N GLN A 116 -5.83 -2.41 -5.71
CA GLN A 116 -5.32 -3.06 -6.93
C GLN A 116 -5.04 -4.54 -6.72
N ARG A 117 -4.35 -4.87 -5.63
CA ARG A 117 -3.73 -6.18 -5.41
C ARG A 117 -4.56 -7.14 -4.57
N TYR A 118 -5.55 -6.64 -3.83
CA TYR A 118 -6.49 -7.46 -3.05
C TYR A 118 -7.94 -7.25 -3.50
N PRO A 119 -8.30 -7.64 -4.75
CA PRO A 119 -9.62 -7.42 -5.35
C PRO A 119 -10.72 -8.37 -4.80
N ASP A 120 -10.67 -8.65 -3.49
CA ASP A 120 -11.48 -9.64 -2.79
C ASP A 120 -11.96 -9.14 -1.40
N GLY A 121 -12.58 -10.05 -0.63
CA GLY A 121 -13.09 -9.73 0.70
C GLY A 121 -12.02 -9.27 1.70
N ARG A 122 -10.75 -9.70 1.53
CA ARG A 122 -9.65 -9.32 2.43
C ARG A 122 -9.33 -7.83 2.27
N GLY A 123 -9.27 -7.33 1.03
CA GLY A 123 -9.08 -5.91 0.74
C GLY A 123 -10.22 -5.04 1.26
N LEU A 124 -11.47 -5.49 1.05
CA LEU A 124 -12.66 -4.82 1.59
C LEU A 124 -12.62 -4.71 3.12
N ASP A 125 -12.34 -5.82 3.81
CA ASP A 125 -12.25 -5.86 5.26
C ASP A 125 -11.11 -4.98 5.80
N ALA A 126 -9.98 -4.88 5.08
CA ALA A 126 -8.90 -3.96 5.41
C ALA A 126 -9.38 -2.50 5.36
N PHE A 127 -10.05 -2.08 4.28
CA PHE A 127 -10.59 -0.72 4.18
C PHE A 127 -11.61 -0.40 5.28
N GLN A 128 -12.49 -1.35 5.64
CA GLN A 128 -13.47 -1.16 6.74
C GLN A 128 -12.80 -0.85 8.07
N ARG A 129 -11.64 -1.45 8.34
CA ARG A 129 -10.88 -1.19 9.55
C ARG A 129 -10.07 0.10 9.45
N MET A 130 -9.42 0.34 8.30
CA MET A 130 -8.68 1.58 8.03
C MET A 130 -9.58 2.80 8.18
N ALA A 131 -10.86 2.71 7.78
CA ALA A 131 -11.83 3.81 7.87
C ALA A 131 -12.13 4.26 9.30
N LYS A 132 -11.76 3.47 10.31
CA LYS A 132 -11.97 3.78 11.73
C LYS A 132 -10.79 4.52 12.35
N THR A 133 -9.70 4.76 11.62
CA THR A 133 -8.54 5.48 12.17
C THR A 133 -8.89 6.93 12.49
N ARG A 134 -8.23 7.53 13.49
CA ARG A 134 -8.39 8.96 13.80
C ARG A 134 -7.62 9.86 12.83
N ASN A 135 -6.60 9.34 12.14
CA ASN A 135 -5.82 10.10 11.17
C ASN A 135 -6.66 10.45 9.94
N GLN A 136 -7.07 11.73 9.84
CA GLN A 136 -7.93 12.20 8.76
C GLN A 136 -7.27 12.16 7.38
N ILE A 137 -5.94 12.35 7.29
CA ILE A 137 -5.19 12.30 6.03
C ILE A 137 -5.26 10.86 5.50
N SER A 138 -4.99 9.90 6.38
CA SER A 138 -5.04 8.48 6.00
C SER A 138 -6.46 8.04 5.63
N ARG A 139 -7.50 8.51 6.36
CA ARG A 139 -8.90 8.24 5.99
C ARG A 139 -9.29 8.83 4.64
N ALA A 140 -8.75 9.99 4.27
CA ALA A 140 -9.11 10.67 3.03
C ALA A 140 -8.77 9.85 1.78
N PHE A 141 -7.81 8.95 1.83
CA PHE A 141 -7.44 8.12 0.66
C PHE A 141 -8.18 6.79 0.57
N ILE A 142 -8.95 6.41 1.59
CA ILE A 142 -9.74 5.17 1.58
C ILE A 142 -10.79 5.15 0.46
N PRO A 143 -11.53 6.24 0.17
CA PRO A 143 -12.45 6.27 -0.97
C PRO A 143 -11.76 5.95 -2.30
N ASN A 144 -10.52 6.42 -2.50
CA ASN A 144 -9.74 6.10 -3.70
C ASN A 144 -9.41 4.59 -3.78
N GLY A 145 -8.93 4.01 -2.69
CA GLY A 145 -8.67 2.57 -2.62
C GLY A 145 -9.92 1.71 -2.83
N LEU A 146 -11.05 2.11 -2.25
CA LEU A 146 -12.35 1.45 -2.45
C LEU A 146 -12.88 1.58 -3.88
N GLU A 147 -12.66 2.73 -4.54
CA GLU A 147 -13.01 2.91 -5.95
C GLU A 147 -12.23 1.95 -6.84
N ILE A 148 -10.92 1.86 -6.61
CA ILE A 148 -10.08 0.91 -7.32
C ILE A 148 -10.55 -0.52 -7.05
N LEU A 149 -10.82 -0.88 -5.79
CA LEU A 149 -11.34 -2.19 -5.40
C LEU A 149 -12.65 -2.53 -6.14
N ALA A 150 -13.59 -1.59 -6.20
CA ALA A 150 -14.86 -1.77 -6.89
C ALA A 150 -14.68 -2.01 -8.41
N ARG A 151 -13.59 -1.50 -8.98
CA ARG A 151 -13.26 -1.69 -10.40
C ARG A 151 -12.52 -2.99 -10.66
N THR A 152 -11.59 -3.38 -9.79
CA THR A 152 -10.72 -4.54 -9.97
C THR A 152 -11.36 -5.84 -9.52
N ALA A 153 -12.25 -5.80 -8.53
CA ALA A 153 -12.98 -6.97 -8.06
C ALA A 153 -13.74 -7.66 -9.21
N LYS A 154 -13.76 -9.00 -9.20
CA LYS A 154 -14.61 -9.77 -10.14
C LYS A 154 -15.98 -10.06 -9.54
N ASP A 155 -16.06 -10.25 -8.24
CA ASP A 155 -17.29 -10.54 -7.51
C ASP A 155 -18.18 -9.29 -7.40
N PRO A 156 -19.40 -9.29 -7.98
CA PRO A 156 -20.33 -8.18 -7.86
C PRO A 156 -20.68 -7.81 -6.42
N LEU A 157 -20.67 -8.77 -5.49
CA LEU A 157 -20.92 -8.49 -4.08
C LEU A 157 -19.83 -7.61 -3.48
N ILE A 158 -18.55 -7.88 -3.81
CA ILE A 158 -17.43 -7.04 -3.36
C ILE A 158 -17.53 -5.64 -3.97
N LYS A 159 -17.88 -5.52 -5.26
CA LYS A 159 -18.09 -4.22 -5.91
C LYS A 159 -19.16 -3.38 -5.21
N ASN A 160 -20.31 -3.97 -4.97
CA ASN A 160 -21.43 -3.28 -4.33
C ASN A 160 -21.09 -2.88 -2.90
N ARG A 161 -20.46 -3.77 -2.12
CA ARG A 161 -20.05 -3.46 -0.74
C ARG A 161 -18.97 -2.37 -0.68
N ALA A 162 -18.05 -2.33 -1.64
CA ALA A 162 -17.08 -1.24 -1.75
C ALA A 162 -17.78 0.10 -2.03
N MET A 163 -18.76 0.13 -2.95
CA MET A 163 -19.59 1.31 -3.20
C MET A 163 -20.39 1.74 -1.96
N ASP A 164 -21.06 0.81 -1.28
CA ASP A 164 -21.81 1.09 -0.05
C ASP A 164 -20.91 1.74 1.01
N GLN A 165 -19.67 1.24 1.12
CA GLN A 165 -18.70 1.81 2.05
C GLN A 165 -18.27 3.23 1.64
N ILE A 166 -18.00 3.48 0.35
CA ILE A 166 -17.71 4.85 -0.15
C ILE A 166 -18.87 5.79 0.20
N LEU A 167 -20.11 5.38 -0.08
CA LEU A 167 -21.31 6.18 0.22
C LEU A 167 -21.47 6.44 1.72
N SER A 168 -21.18 5.45 2.58
CA SER A 168 -21.24 5.62 4.03
C SER A 168 -20.26 6.68 4.55
N MET A 169 -19.11 6.86 3.87
CA MET A 169 -18.09 7.83 4.23
C MET A 169 -18.48 9.29 3.91
N ARG A 170 -19.58 9.54 3.19
CA ARG A 170 -20.15 10.91 3.06
C ARG A 170 -20.51 11.54 4.40
N GLY A 171 -20.74 10.71 5.42
CA GLY A 171 -21.00 11.14 6.80
C GLY A 171 -19.74 11.37 7.64
N ASP A 172 -18.52 11.26 7.10
CA ASP A 172 -17.29 11.54 7.86
C ASP A 172 -17.28 13.01 8.34
N VAL A 173 -16.61 13.27 9.46
CA VAL A 173 -16.48 14.63 10.01
C VAL A 173 -15.52 15.51 9.21
N SER A 174 -14.60 14.91 8.46
CA SER A 174 -13.59 15.61 7.67
C SER A 174 -14.11 15.97 6.28
N ASP A 175 -14.07 17.26 5.94
CA ASP A 175 -14.45 17.74 4.61
C ASP A 175 -13.53 17.21 3.51
N GLN A 176 -12.25 16.95 3.83
CA GLN A 176 -11.33 16.32 2.89
C GLN A 176 -11.79 14.89 2.56
N VAL A 177 -12.24 14.12 3.55
CA VAL A 177 -12.77 12.77 3.31
C VAL A 177 -14.03 12.83 2.44
N LYS A 178 -14.96 13.75 2.73
CA LYS A 178 -16.17 13.93 1.91
C LYS A 178 -15.85 14.27 0.46
N LYS A 179 -14.88 15.17 0.23
CA LYS A 179 -14.42 15.52 -1.11
C LYS A 179 -13.88 14.32 -1.88
N GLU A 180 -13.04 13.50 -1.23
CA GLU A 180 -12.49 12.29 -1.85
C GLU A 180 -13.56 11.24 -2.13
N VAL A 181 -14.60 11.15 -1.30
CA VAL A 181 -15.79 10.32 -1.56
C VAL A 181 -16.51 10.77 -2.83
N ASP A 182 -16.78 12.07 -2.99
CA ASP A 182 -17.46 12.57 -4.17
C ASP A 182 -16.62 12.36 -5.44
N MET A 183 -15.30 12.61 -5.37
CA MET A 183 -14.38 12.32 -6.47
C MET A 183 -14.32 10.83 -6.83
N ALA A 184 -14.36 9.93 -5.85
CA ALA A 184 -14.40 8.49 -6.08
C ALA A 184 -15.71 8.06 -6.77
N ILE A 185 -16.84 8.64 -6.37
CA ILE A 185 -18.14 8.37 -6.97
C ILE A 185 -18.19 8.86 -8.42
N GLU A 186 -17.70 10.09 -8.68
CA GLU A 186 -17.60 10.64 -10.04
C GLU A 186 -16.81 9.69 -10.96
N ARG A 187 -15.64 9.21 -10.50
CA ARG A 187 -14.81 8.26 -11.28
C ARG A 187 -15.53 6.94 -11.58
N LEU A 188 -16.33 6.43 -10.64
CA LEU A 188 -17.11 5.20 -10.83
C LEU A 188 -18.27 5.40 -11.81
N VAL A 189 -18.93 6.56 -11.78
CA VAL A 189 -20.04 6.90 -12.68
C VAL A 189 -19.53 7.15 -14.10
N ASP A 190 -18.51 7.98 -14.28
CA ASP A 190 -17.97 8.36 -15.59
C ASP A 190 -17.46 7.14 -16.37
N ARG A 191 -16.88 6.16 -15.67
CA ARG A 191 -16.37 4.93 -16.29
C ARG A 191 -17.43 3.84 -16.41
N GLY A 192 -18.49 3.88 -15.62
CA GLY A 192 -19.69 3.05 -15.83
C GLY A 192 -20.45 3.42 -17.11
N ALA A 193 -20.36 4.67 -17.55
CA ALA A 193 -20.93 5.14 -18.82
C ALA A 193 -20.15 4.66 -20.06
N MET A 194 -18.83 4.40 -19.95
CA MET A 194 -18.03 3.83 -21.04
C MET A 194 -18.15 2.30 -21.19
N GLY A 195 -18.84 1.62 -20.26
CA GLY A 195 -19.13 0.18 -20.36
C GLY A 195 -20.40 -0.18 -21.15
N ARG A 196 -21.03 0.81 -21.81
CA ARG A 196 -22.15 0.63 -22.74
C ARG A 196 -21.81 1.25 -24.10
N ALA A 197 -20.92 0.60 -24.83
CA ALA A 197 -20.73 0.81 -26.26
C ALA A 197 -20.45 -0.53 -26.93
#